data_AF-A0A7X0NJX2-F1
#
_entry.id   AF-A0A7X0NJX2-F1
#
_cell.length_a   1.000
_cell.length_b   1.000
_cell.length_c   1.000
_cell.angle_alpha   90.00
_cell.angle_beta   90.00
_cell.angle_gamma   90.00
#
_symmetry.space_group_name_H-M   'P 1'
#
loop_
_entity.id
_entity.type
_entity.pdbx_description
1 polymer ?
#
loop_
_entity_poly.entity_id
_entity_poly.type
_entity_poly.pdbx_seq_one_letter_code
_entity_poly.pdbx_strand_id
1 'polypeptide(L)' 'MKGSEFYKLMKDNGYNQTTLAVRWGVVRQTIASMCKAEKVDPLYTDAIKAIAFEKQATQLMSVVNLFNSNSEKS' A
#
# COMPACT_ATOMS: atom_id res chain seq x y z
N MET A 1 10.65 0.05 -10.64
CA MET A 1 10.79 0.34 -9.21
C MET A 1 11.96 -0.47 -8.67
N LYS A 2 12.85 0.15 -7.90
CA LYS A 2 13.93 -0.54 -7.17
C LYS A 2 13.40 -1.14 -5.87
N GLY A 3 14.08 -2.16 -5.33
CA GLY A 3 13.68 -2.80 -4.08
C GLY A 3 13.61 -1.84 -2.89
N SER A 4 14.47 -0.82 -2.84
CA SER A 4 14.44 0.23 -1.82
C SER A 4 13.16 1.07 -1.87
N GLU A 5 12.68 1.41 -3.06
CA GLU A 5 11.43 2.14 -3.27
C GLU A 5 10.23 1.28 -2.86
N PHE A 6 10.25 0.00 -3.22
CA PHE A 6 9.23 -0.97 -2.81
C PHE A 6 9.16 -1.11 -1.29
N TYR A 7 10.31 -1.24 -0.63
CA TYR A 7 10.40 -1.31 0.83
C TYR A 7 9.81 -0.08 1.50
N LYS A 8 10.13 1.11 0.99
CA LYS A 8 9.56 2.37 1.48
C LYS A 8 8.04 2.39 1.31
N LEU A 9 7.54 2.08 0.12
CA LEU A 9 6.11 2.09 -0.16
C LEU A 9 5.34 1.10 0.74
N MET A 10 5.90 -0.09 0.96
CA MET A 10 5.35 -1.07 1.90
C MET A 10 5.21 -0.48 3.31
N LYS A 11 6.26 0.17 3.82
CA LYS A 11 6.27 0.78 5.16
C LYS A 11 5.31 1.96 5.27
N ASP A 12 5.28 2.85 4.29
CA ASP A 12 4.40 4.02 4.26
C ASP A 12 2.91 3.62 4.24
N ASN A 13 2.62 2.42 3.72
CA ASN A 13 1.29 1.84 3.71
C ASN A 13 0.98 0.97 4.94
N GLY A 14 1.84 0.97 5.96
CA GLY A 14 1.60 0.28 7.23
C GLY A 14 1.90 -1.22 7.21
N TYR A 15 2.59 -1.70 6.18
CA TYR A 15 2.95 -3.12 6.07
C TYR A 15 4.40 -3.38 6.50
N ASN A 16 4.62 -4.58 7.03
CA ASN A 16 5.93 -5.19 7.12
C ASN A 16 5.95 -6.41 6.17
N GLN A 17 7.12 -7.05 6.00
CA GLN A 17 7.26 -8.16 5.05
C GLN A 17 6.29 -9.31 5.35
N THR A 18 6.03 -9.59 6.63
CA THR A 18 5.12 -10.65 7.06
C THR A 18 3.66 -10.28 6.76
N THR A 19 3.23 -9.08 7.13
CA THR A 19 1.83 -8.67 6.94
C THR A 19 1.48 -8.47 5.46
N LEU A 20 2.44 -8.01 4.65
CA LEU A 20 2.26 -7.92 3.20
C LEU A 20 2.22 -9.30 2.55
N ALA A 21 3.09 -10.21 2.98
CA ALA A 21 3.10 -11.60 2.49
C ALA A 21 1.75 -12.30 2.76
N VAL A 22 1.20 -12.12 3.98
CA VAL A 22 -0.13 -12.62 4.33
C VAL A 22 -1.21 -12.01 3.43
N ARG A 23 -1.20 -10.68 3.22
CA ARG A 23 -2.19 -10.00 2.36
C ARG A 23 -2.18 -10.51 0.92
N TRP A 24 -1.01 -10.84 0.39
CA TRP A 24 -0.85 -11.32 -0.99
C TRP A 24 -0.87 -12.84 -1.14
N GLY A 25 -1.01 -13.59 -0.05
CA GLY A 25 -0.99 -15.06 -0.11
C GLY A 25 0.35 -15.64 -0.59
N VAL A 26 1.47 -14.94 -0.31
CA VAL A 26 2.82 -15.36 -0.68
C VAL A 26 3.66 -15.62 0.57
N VAL A 27 4.82 -16.25 0.39
CA VAL A 27 5.78 -16.43 1.49
C VAL A 27 6.56 -15.13 1.77
N ARG A 28 6.93 -14.91 3.03
CA ARG A 28 7.70 -13.72 3.46
C ARG A 28 8.98 -13.51 2.66
N GLN A 29 9.65 -14.60 2.27
CA GLN A 29 10.88 -14.59 1.49
C GLN A 29 10.68 -13.91 0.13
N THR A 30 9.51 -14.07 -0.50
CA THR A 30 9.17 -13.37 -1.75
C THR A 30 9.25 -11.87 -1.56
N ILE A 31 8.65 -11.34 -0.49
CA ILE A 31 8.68 -9.91 -0.17
C ILE A 31 10.10 -9.45 0.17
N ALA A 32 10.85 -10.25 0.94
CA ALA A 32 12.24 -9.95 1.27
C ALA A 32 13.14 -9.87 0.02
N SER A 33 12.93 -10.76 -0.96
CA SER A 33 13.61 -10.71 -2.26
C SER A 33 13.26 -9.44 -3.02
N MET A 34 11.98 -9.03 -3.06
CA MET A 34 11.58 -7.77 -3.71
C MET A 34 12.22 -6.54 -3.06
N CYS A 35 12.35 -6.51 -1.72
CA CYS A 35 13.00 -5.40 -1.01
C CYS A 35 14.49 -5.24 -1.38
N LYS A 36 15.15 -6.30 -1.86
CA LYS A 36 16.57 -6.33 -2.21
C LYS A 36 16.82 -6.31 -3.72
N ALA A 37 15.77 -6.43 -4.53
CA ALA A 37 15.90 -6.53 -5.98
C ALA A 37 16.39 -5.21 -6.59
N GLU A 38 17.31 -5.30 -7.57
CA GLU A 38 17.69 -4.13 -8.38
C GLU A 38 16.50 -3.60 -9.18
N LYS A 39 15.64 -4.51 -9.64
CA LYS A 39 14.38 -4.22 -10.31
C LYS A 39 13.29 -5.15 -9.78
N VAL A 40 12.26 -4.57 -9.20
CA VAL A 40 11.07 -5.30 -8.75
C VAL A 40 10.22 -5.68 -9.96
N ASP A 41 9.65 -6.88 -9.94
CA ASP A 41 8.72 -7.34 -10.96
C ASP A 41 7.56 -6.32 -11.14
N PRO A 42 7.16 -6.00 -12.39
CA PRO A 42 6.01 -5.15 -12.65
C PRO A 42 4.74 -5.58 -11.89
N LEU A 43 4.47 -6.88 -11.78
CA LEU A 43 3.31 -7.40 -11.05
C LEU A 43 3.29 -6.92 -9.60
N TYR A 44 4.40 -7.07 -8.87
CA TYR A 44 4.49 -6.63 -7.48
C TYR A 44 4.57 -5.11 -7.35
N THR A 45 5.14 -4.44 -8.35
CA THR A 45 5.16 -2.97 -8.43
C THR A 45 3.75 -2.41 -8.51
N ASP A 46 2.90 -3.00 -9.35
CA ASP A 46 1.53 -2.51 -9.54
C ASP A 46 0.63 -2.91 -8.36
N ALA A 47 0.82 -4.11 -7.81
CA ALA A 47 0.12 -4.55 -6.61
C ALA A 47 0.36 -3.63 -5.40
N ILE A 48 1.61 -3.21 -5.15
CA ILE A 48 1.90 -2.31 -4.02
C ILE A 48 1.37 -0.90 -4.26
N LYS A 49 1.35 -0.42 -5.51
CA LYS A 49 0.74 0.86 -5.86
C LYS A 49 -0.77 0.85 -5.68
N ALA A 50 -1.45 -0.24 -6.05
CA ALA A 50 -2.89 -0.40 -5.84
C ALA A 50 -3.27 -0.24 -4.36
N ILE A 51 -2.49 -0.83 -3.44
CA ILE A 51 -2.67 -0.65 -2.00
C ILE A 51 -2.56 0.83 -1.60
N ALA A 52 -1.58 1.54 -2.15
CA ALA A 52 -1.41 2.96 -1.86
C ALA A 52 -2.61 3.79 -2.35
N PHE A 53 -3.17 3.46 -3.51
CA PHE A 53 -4.36 4.11 -4.03
C PHE A 53 -5.60 3.83 -3.19
N GLU A 54 -5.82 2.59 -2.74
CA GLU A 54 -6.92 2.23 -1.84
C GLU A 54 -6.88 3.05 -0.54
N LYS A 55 -5.68 3.22 0.04
CA LYS A 55 -5.48 4.01 1.26
C LYS A 55 -5.84 5.48 1.03
N GLN A 56 -5.37 6.06 -0.08
CA GLN A 56 -5.68 7.45 -0.43
C GLN A 56 -7.18 7.65 -0.69
N ALA A 57 -7.82 6.74 -1.42
CA ALA A 57 -9.25 6.79 -1.68
C ALA A 57 -10.07 6.71 -0.38
N THR A 58 -9.68 5.84 0.55
CA THR A 58 -10.32 5.72 1.86
C THR A 58 -10.20 7.01 2.68
N GLN A 59 -9.00 7.62 2.69
CA GLN A 59 -8.77 8.89 3.36
C GLN A 59 -9.60 10.03 2.75
N LEU A 60 -9.66 10.11 1.41
CA LEU A 60 -10.46 11.11 0.72
C LEU A 60 -11.96 10.95 1.03
N MET A 61 -12.48 9.72 0.98
CA MET A 61 -13.89 9.46 1.32
C MET A 61 -14.22 9.82 2.76
N SER A 62 -13.29 9.59 3.70
CA SER A 62 -13.47 10.03 5.10
C SER A 62 -13.61 11.55 5.20
N VAL A 63 -12.85 12.31 4.42
CA VAL A 63 -12.92 13.78 4.40
C VAL A 63 -14.24 14.25 3.78
N VAL A 64 -14.65 13.67 2.65
CA VAL A 64 -15.94 13.99 2.00
C VAL A 64 -17.11 13.73 2.95
N ASN A 65 -17.13 12.60 3.65
CA ASN A 65 -18.18 12.26 4.61
C ASN A 65 -18.23 13.27 5.78
N LEU A 66 -17.08 13.77 6.25
CA LEU A 66 -17.02 14.78 7.30
C LEU A 66 -17.67 16.09 6.85
N PHE A 67 -17.40 16.54 5.62
CA PHE A 67 -18.03 17.76 5.07
C PHE A 67 -19.55 17.61 4.94
N ASN A 68 -20.02 16.49 4.39
CA ASN A 68 -21.46 16.23 4.22
C ASN A 68 -22.21 16.14 5.57
N SER A 69 -21.59 15.54 6.58
CA SER A 69 -22.17 15.43 7.93
C SER A 69 -22.28 16.78 8.65
N ASN A 70 -21.42 17.74 8.30
CA ASN A 70 -21.45 19.09 8.87
C ASN A 70 -22.43 20.02 8.15
N SER A 71 -22.65 19.83 6.84
CA SER A 71 -23.66 20.59 6.10
C SER A 71 -25.10 20.27 6.48
N GLU A 72 -25.38 19.07 6.98
CA GLU A 72 -26.72 18.67 7.44
C GLU A 72 -27.09 19.22 8.83
N LYS A 73 -26.11 19.77 9.57
CA LYS A 73 -26.29 20.31 10.93
C LYS A 73 -26.36 21.85 10.99
N SER A 74 -26.21 22.55 9.86
CA SER A 74 -26.38 24.01 9.74
C SER A 74 -27.69 24.34 9.04
#